data_AF-A0A7Y0S2H9-F1
#
_entry.id   AF-A0A7Y0S2H9-F1
#
_cell.length_a   1.000
_cell.length_b   1.000
_cell.length_c   1.000
_cell.angle_alpha   90.00
_cell.angle_beta   90.00
_cell.angle_gamma   90.00
#
_symmetry.space_group_name_H-M   'P 1'
#
loop_
_entity.id
_entity.type
_entity.pdbx_description
1 polymer ?
#
loop_
_entity_poly.entity_id
_entity_poly.type
_entity_poly.pdbx_seq_one_letter_code
_entity_poly.pdbx_strand_id
1 'polypeptide(L)'
;NIIRGNVEAAGTVTLKQTHVEGSVTSIGGEVKTEQSGNEIQGDISASSRVTLNETKVTGDVTSKGLEVILEANNQVHGNILALHKV
;
A
#
# COMPACT_ATOMS: atom_id res chain seq x y z
N ASN A 1 2.92 14.24 -5.99
CA ASN A 1 4.32 13.77 -6.16
C ASN A 1 4.34 12.57 -7.11
N ILE A 2 5.37 12.40 -7.95
CA ILE A 2 5.50 11.22 -8.82
C ILE A 2 6.79 10.49 -8.49
N ILE A 3 6.70 9.19 -8.21
CA ILE A 3 7.84 8.30 -8.00
C ILE A 3 7.82 7.26 -9.13
N ARG A 4 8.91 7.20 -9.89
CA ARG A 4 9.09 6.19 -10.95
C ARG A 4 10.07 5.14 -10.47
N GLY A 5 9.55 3.94 -10.18
CA GLY A 5 10.29 2.86 -9.55
C GLY A 5 9.73 2.48 -8.19
N ASN A 6 10.34 1.44 -7.61
CA ASN A 6 9.85 0.83 -6.38
C ASN A 6 10.17 1.69 -5.17
N VAL A 7 9.26 1.71 -4.20
CA VAL A 7 9.46 2.31 -2.88
C VAL A 7 9.69 1.18 -1.89
N GLU A 8 10.86 1.14 -1.27
CA GLU A 8 11.20 0.17 -0.23
C GLU A 8 11.62 0.89 1.04
N ALA A 9 11.02 0.52 2.17
CA ALA A 9 11.37 1.05 3.47
C ALA A 9 11.46 -0.06 4.52
N ALA A 10 12.43 0.08 5.43
CA ALA A 10 12.53 -0.78 6.60
C ALA A 10 11.40 -0.52 7.62
N GLY A 11 10.90 0.71 7.69
CA GLY A 11 9.81 1.13 8.58
C GLY A 11 8.52 1.45 7.84
N THR A 12 7.66 2.27 8.45
CA THR A 12 6.38 2.68 7.87
C THR A 12 6.57 3.55 6.62
N VAL A 13 5.87 3.21 5.54
CA VAL A 13 5.72 4.06 4.36
C VAL A 13 4.43 4.87 4.50
N THR A 14 4.53 6.20 4.39
CA THR A 14 3.35 7.08 4.36
C THR A 14 3.34 7.86 3.05
N LEU A 15 2.32 7.64 2.22
CA LEU A 15 2.12 8.35 0.96
C LEU A 15 1.02 9.39 1.11
N LYS A 16 1.25 10.59 0.54
CA LYS A 16 0.37 11.76 0.64
C LYS A 16 0.27 12.43 -0.70
N GLN A 17 -0.86 12.21 -1.38
CA GLN A 17 -1.10 12.71 -2.75
C GLN A 17 0.06 12.32 -3.69
N THR A 18 0.44 11.04 -3.63
CA THR A 18 1.58 10.50 -4.38
C THR A 18 1.13 9.49 -5.42
N HIS A 19 1.67 9.62 -6.62
CA HIS A 19 1.59 8.64 -7.69
C HIS A 19 2.88 7.82 -7.71
N VAL A 20 2.77 6.50 -7.58
CA VAL A 20 3.90 5.56 -7.62
C VAL A 20 3.73 4.66 -8.84
N GLU A 21 4.65 4.79 -9.79
CA GLU A 21 4.80 3.90 -10.95
C GLU A 21 5.78 2.78 -10.57
N GLY A 22 5.34 1.86 -9.71
CA GLY A 22 6.16 0.79 -9.14
C GLY A 22 5.55 0.19 -7.88
N SER A 23 6.19 -0.87 -7.34
CA SER A 23 5.72 -1.55 -6.14
C SER A 23 6.13 -0.82 -4.86
N VAL A 24 5.30 -0.91 -3.83
CA VAL A 24 5.54 -0.31 -2.50
C VAL A 24 5.71 -1.41 -1.47
N THR A 25 6.89 -1.50 -0.87
CA THR A 25 7.23 -2.52 0.12
C THR A 25 7.67 -1.90 1.45
N SER A 26 7.00 -2.29 2.53
CA SER A 26 7.46 -2.04 3.90
C SER A 26 7.91 -3.36 4.54
N ILE A 27 9.20 -3.48 4.82
CA ILE A 27 9.83 -4.71 5.30
C ILE A 27 9.56 -4.95 6.79
N GLY A 28 9.46 -3.89 7.59
CA GLY A 28 9.28 -3.97 9.04
C GLY A 28 8.12 -3.14 9.59
N GLY A 29 7.33 -2.51 8.71
CA GLY A 29 6.29 -1.57 9.13
C GLY A 29 4.99 -1.71 8.36
N GLU A 30 4.26 -0.61 8.36
CA GLU A 30 2.98 -0.43 7.67
C GLU A 30 3.18 0.29 6.33
N VAL A 31 2.34 -0.02 5.34
CA VAL A 31 2.14 0.89 4.20
C VAL A 31 0.83 1.61 4.41
N LYS A 32 0.87 2.94 4.53
CA LYS A 32 -0.32 3.76 4.64
C LYS A 32 -0.37 4.88 3.62
N THR A 33 -1.57 5.14 3.12
CA THR A 33 -1.85 6.29 2.27
C THR A 33 -2.76 7.24 3.03
N GLU A 34 -2.40 8.51 3.06
CA GLU A 34 -3.19 9.57 3.65
C GLU A 34 -3.57 10.57 2.55
N GLN A 35 -4.72 11.22 2.71
CA GLN A 35 -5.27 12.20 1.76
C GLN A 35 -5.71 11.59 0.42
N SER A 36 -6.48 12.36 -0.34
CA SER A 36 -7.02 11.95 -1.63
C SER A 36 -6.01 12.06 -2.76
N GLY A 37 -6.18 11.22 -3.79
CA GLY A 37 -5.37 11.28 -5.02
C GLY A 37 -4.04 10.51 -4.94
N ASN A 38 -3.97 9.49 -4.08
CA ASN A 38 -2.89 8.52 -4.14
C ASN A 38 -3.19 7.49 -5.23
N GLU A 39 -2.18 7.15 -6.03
CA GLU A 39 -2.29 6.09 -7.03
C GLU A 39 -1.00 5.26 -7.05
N ILE A 40 -1.14 3.94 -7.03
CA ILE A 40 -0.03 2.99 -7.00
C ILE A 40 -0.24 2.01 -8.15
N GLN A 41 0.67 2.04 -9.11
CA GLN A 41 0.69 1.14 -10.26
C GLN A 41 1.75 0.07 -10.01
N GLY A 42 1.41 -0.87 -9.15
CA GLY A 42 2.28 -1.94 -8.68
C GLY A 42 1.72 -2.58 -7.42
N ASP A 43 2.42 -3.61 -6.95
CA ASP A 43 1.99 -4.35 -5.77
C ASP A 43 2.33 -3.58 -4.48
N ILE A 44 1.48 -3.75 -3.48
CA ILE A 44 1.71 -3.26 -2.12
C ILE A 44 1.98 -4.44 -1.22
N SER A 45 3.14 -4.46 -0.56
CA SER A 45 3.48 -5.48 0.44
C SER A 45 3.90 -4.81 1.75
N ALA A 46 3.20 -5.09 2.83
CA ALA A 46 3.61 -4.67 4.17
C ALA A 46 3.83 -5.87 5.08
N SER A 47 4.87 -5.81 5.92
CA SER A 47 5.10 -6.85 6.92
C SER A 47 4.11 -6.79 8.08
N SER A 48 3.56 -5.61 8.41
CA SER A 48 2.62 -5.44 9.53
C SER A 48 1.18 -5.24 9.06
N ARG A 49 0.88 -4.08 8.49
CA ARG A 49 -0.48 -3.68 8.06
C ARG A 49 -0.41 -2.89 6.75
N VAL A 50 -1.47 -2.96 5.95
CA VAL A 50 -1.71 -1.97 4.88
C VAL A 50 -2.96 -1.16 5.21
N THR A 51 -2.88 0.16 5.12
CA THR A 51 -4.02 1.06 5.35
C THR A 51 -4.18 1.98 4.14
N LEU A 52 -5.26 1.80 3.38
CA LEU A 52 -5.55 2.58 2.17
C LEU A 52 -6.69 3.57 2.42
N ASN A 53 -6.52 4.81 1.98
CA ASN A 53 -7.52 5.87 2.04
C ASN A 53 -7.52 6.64 0.72
N GLU A 54 -8.68 6.69 0.05
CA GLU A 54 -8.89 7.35 -1.24
C GLU A 54 -7.78 7.06 -2.26
N THR A 55 -7.39 5.78 -2.32
CA THR A 55 -6.25 5.31 -3.11
C THR A 55 -6.70 4.38 -4.23
N LYS A 56 -6.11 4.59 -5.41
CA LYS A 56 -6.20 3.64 -6.51
C LYS A 56 -4.96 2.76 -6.57
N VAL A 57 -5.14 1.45 -6.50
CA VAL A 57 -4.08 0.46 -6.64
C VAL A 57 -4.36 -0.36 -7.89
N THR A 58 -3.34 -0.53 -8.73
CA THR A 58 -3.36 -1.44 -9.88
C THR A 58 -2.25 -2.47 -9.66
N GLY A 59 -2.60 -3.56 -8.99
CA GLY A 59 -1.67 -4.53 -8.42
C GLY A 59 -2.25 -5.20 -7.18
N ASP A 60 -1.54 -6.19 -6.66
CA ASP A 60 -1.95 -6.95 -5.49
C ASP A 60 -1.60 -6.22 -4.19
N VAL A 61 -2.46 -6.34 -3.18
CA VAL A 61 -2.25 -5.75 -1.85
C VAL A 61 -2.09 -6.88 -0.83
N THR A 62 -0.89 -7.04 -0.29
CA THR A 62 -0.54 -8.08 0.67
C THR A 62 -0.10 -7.48 2.00
N SER A 63 -0.75 -7.90 3.09
CA SER A 63 -0.29 -7.70 4.46
C SER A 63 0.16 -9.03 5.03
N LYS A 64 1.40 -9.13 5.53
CA LYS A 64 1.97 -10.38 6.04
C LYS A 64 1.76 -10.61 7.54
N GLY A 65 1.36 -9.58 8.28
CA GLY A 65 1.35 -9.58 9.74
C GLY A 65 -0.05 -9.62 10.32
N LEU A 66 -0.85 -8.60 10.02
CA LEU A 66 -2.11 -8.33 10.72
C LEU A 66 -3.29 -8.28 9.75
N GLU A 67 -3.42 -7.18 9.00
CA GLU A 67 -4.64 -6.88 8.26
C GLU A 67 -4.37 -5.93 7.07
N VAL A 68 -5.36 -5.84 6.19
CA VAL A 68 -5.47 -4.79 5.16
C VAL A 68 -6.74 -3.99 5.48
N ILE A 69 -6.58 -2.70 5.73
CA ILE A 69 -7.68 -1.76 6.02
C ILE A 69 -7.93 -0.92 4.78
N LEU A 70 -9.17 -0.93 4.29
CA LEU A 70 -9.65 -0.04 3.25
C LEU A 70 -10.61 0.96 3.89
N GLU A 71 -10.22 2.22 3.95
CA GLU A 71 -11.10 3.32 4.38
C GLU A 71 -12.04 3.73 3.22
N ALA A 72 -12.10 5.01 2.85
CA ALA A 72 -13.06 5.51 1.86
C ALA A 72 -12.53 5.46 0.41
N ASN A 73 -13.43 5.17 -0.53
CA ASN A 73 -13.24 5.31 -1.99
C ASN A 73 -11.96 4.67 -2.58
N ASN A 74 -11.49 3.58 -1.98
CA ASN A 74 -10.37 2.84 -2.51
C ASN A 74 -10.79 2.01 -3.73
N GLN A 75 -9.90 1.92 -4.71
CA GLN A 75 -10.06 1.06 -5.88
C GLN A 75 -8.85 0.15 -5.98
N VAL A 76 -9.03 -1.15 -5.77
CA VAL A 76 -7.94 -2.12 -5.93
C VAL A 76 -8.26 -3.00 -7.13
N HIS A 77 -7.45 -2.88 -8.18
CA HIS A 77 -7.51 -3.70 -9.38
C HIS A 77 -6.47 -4.81 -9.26
N GLY A 78 -6.76 -5.77 -8.38
CA GLY A 78 -5.88 -6.88 -8.01
C GLY A 78 -6.46 -7.66 -6.85
N ASN A 79 -5.66 -8.56 -6.29
CA ASN A 79 -6.03 -9.35 -5.12
C ASN A 79 -5.71 -8.60 -3.83
N ILE A 80 -6.49 -8.88 -2.78
CA ILE A 80 -6.20 -8.40 -1.43
C ILE A 80 -5.98 -9.61 -0.54
N LEU A 81 -4.79 -9.72 0.04
CA LEU A 81 -4.40 -10.81 0.91
C LEU A 81 -3.93 -10.26 2.26
N ALA A 82 -4.67 -10.55 3.32
CA ALA A 82 -4.23 -10.36 4.69
C ALA A 82 -3.82 -11.73 5.28
N LEU A 83 -2.52 -11.95 5.42
CA LEU A 83 -2.00 -13.11 6.13
C LEU A 83 -1.99 -12.79 7.62
N HIS A 84 -2.74 -13.56 8.37
CA HIS A 84 -2.60 -13.61 9.81
C HIS A 84 -1.58 -14.70 10.14
N LYS A 85 -0.40 -14.30 10.61
CA LYS A 85 0.59 -15.27 11.10
C LYS A 85 0.20 -15.67 12.52
N VAL A 86 -0.56 -16.76 12.64
CA VAL A 86 -0.86 -17.47 13.91
C VAL A 86 0.41 -17.91 14.62
#